data_AF-A0ABD5T5P0-F1
#
_entry.id   AF-A0ABD5T5P0-F1
#
_cell.length_a   1.000
_cell.length_b   1.000
_cell.length_c   1.000
_cell.angle_alpha   90.00
_cell.angle_beta   90.00
_cell.angle_gamma   90.00
#
_symmetry.space_group_name_H-M   'P 1'
#
loop_
_entity.id
_entity.type
_entity.pdbx_description
1 polymer ?
#
loop_
_entity_poly.entity_id
_entity_poly.type
_entity_poly.pdbx_seq_one_letter_code
_entity_poly.pdbx_strand_id
1 'polypeptide(L)'
;MHRYDIERYLNVRTAGGADLGPDGRLSFLLNTTGTGQVWSIEGPLSWPTQRTFFEESVSFVDTSPERAEAVFGMDEGGNERTQLYLLNYESGEIVDLTDRPEAKHRWGGWDGEGDRFAFASNRRDESVFDVYVQDRAGDSIEGSTGDASDAADAELVYEGDGWLSVAGWSPSDDRLIVHEAHASFDHDVYTLDIESGELTHHTPHEGDVRYGSPEWGPDGDALYLVTDRDSDTLRLERLDLASGE
;
A
#
# COMPACT_ATOMS: atom_id res chain seq x y z
N MET A 1 44.31 2.80 -7.60
CA MET A 1 43.14 1.90 -7.62
C MET A 1 42.64 1.79 -6.20
N HIS A 2 41.54 2.45 -5.84
CA HIS A 2 40.94 2.27 -4.51
C HIS A 2 40.30 0.88 -4.48
N ARG A 3 40.81 0.02 -3.60
CA ARG A 3 40.22 -1.30 -3.33
C ARG A 3 39.21 -1.10 -2.21
N TYR A 4 37.93 -1.18 -2.53
CA TYR A 4 36.88 -1.16 -1.53
C TYR A 4 36.73 -2.55 -0.92
N ASP A 5 36.54 -2.60 0.40
CA ASP A 5 36.25 -3.84 1.12
C ASP A 5 34.82 -4.30 0.82
N ILE A 6 34.58 -5.61 0.81
CA ILE A 6 33.24 -6.20 0.72
C ILE A 6 32.37 -5.73 1.88
N GLU A 7 32.94 -5.50 3.06
CA GLU A 7 32.20 -4.95 4.20
C GLU A 7 31.54 -3.61 3.86
N ARG A 8 32.19 -2.75 3.08
CA ARG A 8 31.63 -1.46 2.67
C ARG A 8 30.45 -1.63 1.71
N TYR A 9 30.47 -2.65 0.86
CA TYR A 9 29.37 -2.99 -0.04
C TYR A 9 28.18 -3.56 0.73
N LEU A 10 28.43 -4.43 1.70
CA LEU A 10 27.39 -5.03 2.54
C LEU A 10 26.74 -4.03 3.51
N ASN A 11 27.41 -2.90 3.80
CA ASN A 11 26.91 -1.84 4.68
C ASN A 11 26.41 -0.60 3.90
N VAL A 12 26.01 -0.77 2.63
CA VAL A 12 25.37 0.31 1.87
C VAL A 12 24.05 0.68 2.53
N ARG A 13 23.92 1.94 2.90
CA ARG A 13 22.72 2.49 3.52
C ARG A 13 21.81 3.06 2.45
N THR A 14 20.52 2.77 2.58
CA THR A 14 19.48 3.23 1.67
C THR A 14 18.37 3.88 2.46
N ALA A 15 17.87 4.99 1.95
CA ALA A 15 16.60 5.59 2.37
C ALA A 15 15.66 5.59 1.16
N GLY A 16 14.38 5.30 1.37
CA GLY A 16 13.38 5.23 0.30
C GLY A 16 11.96 5.09 0.85
N GLY A 17 10.97 5.03 -0.05
CA GLY A 17 9.56 4.93 0.33
C GLY A 17 9.12 6.11 1.20
N ALA A 18 9.49 7.32 0.80
CA ALA A 18 9.20 8.50 1.58
C ALA A 18 7.74 8.94 1.36
N ASP A 19 7.07 9.29 2.44
CA ASP A 19 5.67 9.69 2.46
C ASP A 19 5.45 10.85 3.46
N LEU A 20 4.52 11.76 3.15
CA LEU A 20 4.34 13.02 3.88
C LEU A 20 2.97 13.08 4.55
N GLY A 21 2.97 13.12 5.88
CA GLY A 21 1.76 13.25 6.68
C GLY A 21 1.18 14.66 6.76
N PRO A 22 -0.05 14.81 7.30
CA PRO A 22 -0.77 16.09 7.43
C PRO A 22 -0.10 17.10 8.37
N ASP A 23 0.69 16.62 9.33
CA ASP A 23 1.50 17.45 10.24
C ASP A 23 2.82 17.94 9.60
N GLY A 24 3.07 17.58 8.34
CA GLY A 24 4.32 17.86 7.63
C GLY A 24 5.47 16.91 7.99
N ARG A 25 5.18 15.83 8.73
CA ARG A 25 6.14 14.75 9.03
C ARG A 25 6.43 13.96 7.76
N LEU A 26 7.71 13.84 7.43
CA LEU A 26 8.17 12.93 6.39
C LEU A 26 8.56 11.60 7.02
N SER A 27 7.83 10.55 6.67
CA SER A 27 8.06 9.17 7.03
C SER A 27 8.80 8.46 5.91
N PHE A 28 9.73 7.57 6.23
CA PHE A 28 10.50 6.84 5.21
C PHE A 28 11.15 5.59 5.79
N LEU A 29 11.58 4.68 4.92
CA LEU A 29 12.36 3.53 5.31
C LEU A 29 13.85 3.85 5.30
N LEU A 30 14.56 3.46 6.36
CA LEU A 30 16.02 3.57 6.43
C LEU A 30 16.62 2.34 7.12
N ASN A 31 17.65 1.78 6.50
CA ASN A 31 18.31 0.55 6.96
C ASN A 31 19.60 0.76 7.76
N THR A 32 19.84 1.97 8.28
CA THR A 32 21.10 2.31 8.95
C THR A 32 21.38 1.50 10.23
N THR A 33 20.37 0.80 10.76
CA THR A 33 20.42 -0.06 11.95
C THR A 33 20.51 -1.55 11.62
N GLY A 34 20.59 -1.92 10.33
CA GLY A 34 20.83 -3.30 9.88
C GLY A 34 19.76 -3.78 8.90
N THR A 35 18.49 -3.48 9.18
CA THR A 35 17.34 -3.82 8.34
C THR A 35 16.48 -2.58 8.11
N GLY A 36 15.61 -2.59 7.08
CA GLY A 36 14.70 -1.49 6.81
C GLY A 36 13.72 -1.29 7.96
N GLN A 37 13.69 -0.09 8.54
CA GLN A 37 12.75 0.30 9.60
C GLN A 37 12.09 1.62 9.23
N VAL A 38 10.96 1.96 9.86
CA VAL A 38 10.32 3.26 9.71
C VAL A 38 11.10 4.31 10.49
N TRP A 39 11.41 5.42 9.83
CA TRP A 39 11.98 6.62 10.41
C TRP A 39 11.12 7.82 10.04
N SER A 40 11.20 8.88 10.84
CA SER A 40 10.52 10.14 10.52
C SER A 40 11.39 11.37 10.78
N ILE A 41 11.12 12.45 10.05
CA ILE A 41 11.60 13.81 10.36
C ILE A 41 10.42 14.77 10.43
N GLU A 42 10.49 15.75 11.33
CA GLU A 42 9.43 16.77 11.55
C GLU A 42 9.83 18.13 10.96
N GLY A 43 10.99 18.22 10.32
CA GLY A 43 11.45 19.44 9.69
C GLY A 43 12.63 19.23 8.74
N PRO A 44 12.91 20.23 7.89
CA PRO A 44 14.06 20.16 6.99
C PRO A 44 15.36 20.11 7.80
N LEU A 45 16.29 19.26 7.37
CA LEU A 45 17.64 19.12 7.93
C LEU A 45 17.71 18.63 9.39
N SER A 46 16.61 18.17 9.98
CA SER A 46 16.63 17.52 11.30
C SER A 46 17.19 16.11 11.24
N TRP A 47 17.70 15.62 12.38
CA TRP A 47 18.08 14.22 12.51
C TRP A 47 16.83 13.34 12.58
N PRO A 48 16.78 12.20 11.86
CA PRO A 48 15.61 11.35 11.86
C PRO A 48 15.43 10.55 13.15
N THR A 49 14.19 10.34 13.54
CA THR A 49 13.77 9.52 14.67
C THR A 49 13.35 8.15 14.16
N GLN A 50 13.98 7.08 14.67
CA GLN A 50 13.56 5.71 14.39
C GLN A 50 12.23 5.43 15.10
N ARG A 51 11.25 4.87 14.39
CA ARG A 51 9.89 4.63 14.88
C ARG A 51 9.60 3.15 15.10
N THR A 52 10.26 2.26 14.37
CA THR A 52 10.12 0.81 14.52
C THR A 52 11.47 0.15 14.80
N PHE A 53 11.47 -1.00 15.49
CA PHE A 53 12.69 -1.66 16.00
C PHE A 53 12.68 -3.18 15.79
N PHE A 54 12.08 -3.64 14.70
CA PHE A 54 11.95 -5.07 14.41
C PHE A 54 13.26 -5.70 13.93
N GLU A 55 13.37 -7.02 14.09
CA GLU A 55 14.44 -7.82 13.48
C GLU A 55 14.19 -8.01 11.98
N GLU A 56 12.92 -8.12 11.58
CA GLU A 56 12.47 -8.21 10.19
C GLU A 56 12.48 -6.85 9.49
N SER A 57 12.59 -6.85 8.16
CA SER A 57 12.54 -5.62 7.38
C SER A 57 11.10 -5.14 7.19
N VAL A 58 10.85 -3.88 7.49
CA VAL A 58 9.66 -3.17 7.02
C VAL A 58 9.77 -2.96 5.51
N SER A 59 8.68 -3.24 4.78
CA SER A 59 8.63 -3.21 3.31
C SER A 59 8.07 -1.92 2.71
N PHE A 60 7.17 -1.23 3.42
CA PHE A 60 6.64 0.08 3.05
C PHE A 60 6.18 0.85 4.30
N VAL A 61 5.94 2.16 4.16
CA VAL A 61 5.21 3.00 5.13
C VAL A 61 4.31 3.96 4.36
N ASP A 62 3.08 4.16 4.83
CA ASP A 62 2.08 5.05 4.25
C ASP A 62 1.33 5.81 5.37
N THR A 63 1.45 7.13 5.40
CA THR A 63 0.95 7.97 6.49
C THR A 63 -0.54 8.23 6.32
N SER A 64 -1.27 8.24 7.43
CA SER A 64 -2.69 8.63 7.42
C SER A 64 -2.83 10.05 6.87
N PRO A 65 -3.82 10.32 6.00
CA PRO A 65 -4.02 11.66 5.44
C PRO A 65 -4.48 12.67 6.48
N GLU A 66 -5.07 12.23 7.60
CA GLU A 66 -5.72 13.10 8.59
C GLU A 66 -5.11 13.00 10.00
N ARG A 67 -4.26 11.99 10.28
CA ARG A 67 -3.79 11.67 11.65
C ARG A 67 -2.29 11.52 11.72
N ALA A 68 -1.73 11.71 12.92
CA ALA A 68 -0.34 11.38 13.24
C ALA A 68 -0.16 9.85 13.39
N GLU A 69 -0.52 9.12 12.35
CA GLU A 69 -0.49 7.65 12.28
C GLU A 69 0.03 7.21 10.91
N ALA A 70 0.53 5.99 10.80
CA ALA A 70 0.89 5.39 9.52
C ALA A 70 0.64 3.89 9.53
N VAL A 71 0.36 3.32 8.34
CA VAL A 71 0.42 1.88 8.14
C VAL A 71 1.76 1.51 7.54
N PHE A 72 2.33 0.40 8.01
CA PHE A 72 3.51 -0.20 7.42
C PHE A 72 3.33 -1.71 7.22
N GLY A 73 4.07 -2.27 6.27
CA GLY A 73 4.08 -3.70 5.98
C GLY A 73 5.32 -4.39 6.52
N MET A 74 5.14 -5.58 7.08
CA MET A 74 6.24 -6.45 7.49
C MET A 74 5.83 -7.91 7.32
N ASP A 75 6.75 -8.77 6.88
CA ASP A 75 6.58 -10.22 6.87
C ASP A 75 7.50 -10.90 7.89
N GLU A 76 7.30 -12.19 8.14
CA GLU A 76 8.13 -12.98 9.06
C GLU A 76 9.05 -13.90 8.27
N GLY A 77 10.36 -13.84 8.53
CA GLY A 77 11.35 -14.72 7.91
C GLY A 77 11.38 -14.68 6.38
N GLY A 78 10.90 -13.59 5.76
CA GLY A 78 10.80 -13.46 4.30
C GLY A 78 9.79 -14.42 3.66
N ASN A 79 8.74 -14.80 4.39
CA ASN A 79 7.69 -15.69 3.88
C ASN A 79 6.76 -15.02 2.85
N GLU A 80 6.94 -13.72 2.57
CA GLU A 80 6.13 -12.89 1.66
C GLU A 80 4.65 -12.76 2.07
N ARG A 81 4.31 -13.17 3.29
CA ARG A 81 2.98 -13.04 3.89
C ARG A 81 2.91 -11.78 4.71
N THR A 82 3.13 -10.65 4.04
CA THR A 82 3.09 -9.33 4.66
C THR A 82 1.80 -9.15 5.46
N GLN A 83 1.96 -8.77 6.72
CA GLN A 83 0.91 -8.26 7.59
C GLN A 83 0.98 -6.73 7.59
N LEU A 84 -0.16 -6.08 7.87
CA LEU A 84 -0.28 -4.63 7.91
C LEU A 84 -0.37 -4.17 9.36
N TYR A 85 0.44 -3.18 9.72
CA TYR A 85 0.55 -2.69 11.09
C TYR A 85 0.25 -1.20 11.14
N LEU A 86 -0.57 -0.76 12.10
CA LEU A 86 -0.77 0.65 12.41
C LEU A 86 0.30 1.10 13.41
N LEU A 87 0.93 2.23 13.13
CA LEU A 87 1.85 2.94 14.00
C LEU A 87 1.23 4.26 14.44
N ASN A 88 1.08 4.48 15.73
CA ASN A 88 0.77 5.80 16.28
C ASN A 88 2.07 6.56 16.56
N TYR A 89 2.24 7.73 15.96
CA TYR A 89 3.50 8.48 16.07
C TYR A 89 3.72 9.16 17.43
N GLU A 90 2.65 9.43 18.18
CA GLU A 90 2.71 10.13 19.46
C GLU A 90 3.01 9.16 20.61
N SER A 91 2.29 8.04 20.67
CA SER A 91 2.50 7.01 21.69
C SER A 91 3.64 6.05 21.35
N GLY A 92 3.94 5.86 20.06
CA GLY A 92 4.83 4.81 19.57
C GLY A 92 4.19 3.41 19.60
N GLU A 93 2.89 3.33 19.84
CA GLU A 93 2.15 2.08 19.83
C GLU A 93 2.04 1.50 18.41
N ILE A 94 2.12 0.17 18.33
CA ILE A 94 2.00 -0.58 17.10
C ILE A 94 0.94 -1.66 17.28
N VAL A 95 0.00 -1.73 16.34
CA VAL A 95 -1.09 -2.73 16.31
C VAL A 95 -1.05 -3.50 15.01
N ASP A 96 -1.13 -4.82 15.06
CA ASP A 96 -1.36 -5.65 13.86
C ASP A 96 -2.81 -5.49 13.42
N LEU A 97 -3.03 -4.86 12.27
CA LEU A 97 -4.37 -4.64 11.72
C LEU A 97 -4.94 -5.90 11.07
N THR A 98 -4.06 -6.83 10.67
CA THR A 98 -4.44 -7.97 9.85
C THR A 98 -4.56 -9.25 10.64
N ASP A 99 -3.61 -9.55 11.53
CA ASP A 99 -3.52 -10.75 12.38
C ASP A 99 -3.92 -12.06 11.66
N ARG A 100 -3.40 -12.25 10.44
CA ARG A 100 -3.70 -13.40 9.56
C ARG A 100 -2.40 -13.96 8.97
N PRO A 101 -1.57 -14.65 9.77
CA PRO A 101 -0.22 -15.06 9.36
C PRO A 101 -0.16 -16.06 8.21
N GLU A 102 -1.27 -16.72 7.88
CA GLU A 102 -1.37 -17.63 6.73
C GLU A 102 -1.68 -16.91 5.41
N ALA A 103 -2.12 -15.66 5.46
CA ALA A 103 -2.54 -14.87 4.31
C ALA A 103 -1.53 -13.76 3.94
N LYS A 104 -1.49 -13.42 2.66
CA LYS A 104 -0.75 -12.28 2.10
C LYS A 104 -1.66 -11.05 2.08
N HIS A 105 -1.12 -9.88 2.39
CA HIS A 105 -1.84 -8.61 2.30
C HIS A 105 -1.05 -7.63 1.45
N ARG A 106 -1.72 -7.05 0.45
CA ARG A 106 -1.18 -6.01 -0.42
C ARG A 106 -1.89 -4.71 -0.10
N TRP A 107 -1.16 -3.79 0.53
CA TRP A 107 -1.67 -2.47 0.86
C TRP A 107 -2.25 -1.75 -0.36
N GLY A 108 -3.41 -1.13 -0.19
CA GLY A 108 -4.16 -0.43 -1.23
C GLY A 108 -4.42 1.05 -0.95
N GLY A 109 -3.98 1.56 0.20
CA GLY A 109 -4.12 2.96 0.58
C GLY A 109 -5.26 3.25 1.55
N TRP A 110 -5.17 4.43 2.15
CA TRP A 110 -6.17 5.07 2.99
C TRP A 110 -7.32 5.66 2.17
N ASP A 111 -8.52 5.71 2.75
CA ASP A 111 -9.57 6.61 2.27
C ASP A 111 -9.24 8.07 2.61
N GLY A 112 -9.95 9.03 2.02
CA GLY A 112 -9.66 10.46 2.14
C GLY A 112 -9.74 10.98 3.58
N GLU A 113 -10.66 10.45 4.38
CA GLU A 113 -10.80 10.78 5.81
C GLU A 113 -9.80 10.00 6.71
N GLY A 114 -9.06 9.06 6.13
CA GLY A 114 -8.10 8.20 6.79
C GLY A 114 -8.71 7.33 7.88
N ASP A 115 -10.01 7.01 7.83
CA ASP A 115 -10.71 6.16 8.80
C ASP A 115 -10.81 4.71 8.32
N ARG A 116 -10.65 4.47 7.02
CA ARG A 116 -10.60 3.14 6.42
C ARG A 116 -9.38 3.00 5.54
N PHE A 117 -9.08 1.76 5.22
CA PHE A 117 -8.08 1.41 4.22
C PHE A 117 -8.56 0.25 3.36
N ALA A 118 -8.01 0.18 2.15
CA ALA A 118 -8.25 -0.93 1.24
C ALA A 118 -7.00 -1.78 1.09
N PHE A 119 -7.18 -3.06 0.78
CA PHE A 119 -6.07 -3.97 0.48
C PHE A 119 -6.56 -5.15 -0.33
N ALA A 120 -5.65 -5.80 -1.05
CA ALA A 120 -5.91 -7.10 -1.67
C ALA A 120 -5.35 -8.23 -0.81
N SER A 121 -6.05 -9.36 -0.72
CA SER A 121 -5.59 -10.49 0.08
C SER A 121 -6.11 -11.85 -0.41
N ASN A 122 -5.34 -12.90 -0.14
CA ASN A 122 -5.71 -14.30 -0.41
C ASN A 122 -6.30 -15.01 0.83
N ARG A 123 -6.99 -14.25 1.70
CA ARG A 123 -7.62 -14.76 2.95
C ARG A 123 -8.65 -15.86 2.70
N ARG A 124 -9.43 -15.74 1.62
CA ARG A 124 -10.51 -16.69 1.27
C ARG A 124 -9.96 -17.96 0.61
N ASP A 125 -9.07 -17.79 -0.36
CA ASP A 125 -8.45 -18.86 -1.14
C ASP A 125 -7.00 -18.44 -1.45
N GLU A 126 -6.04 -19.31 -1.10
CA GLU A 126 -4.61 -19.02 -1.21
C GLU A 126 -4.11 -18.74 -2.64
N SER A 127 -4.89 -19.13 -3.65
CA SER A 127 -4.55 -19.06 -5.07
C SER A 127 -4.99 -17.77 -5.78
N VAL A 128 -5.86 -16.97 -5.16
CA VAL A 128 -6.43 -15.74 -5.75
C VAL A 128 -6.38 -14.58 -4.74
N PHE A 129 -6.52 -13.36 -5.24
CA PHE A 129 -6.61 -12.16 -4.40
C PHE A 129 -7.99 -11.54 -4.53
N ASP A 130 -8.63 -11.34 -3.40
CA ASP A 130 -9.86 -10.58 -3.25
C ASP A 130 -9.56 -9.14 -2.79
N VAL A 131 -10.51 -8.23 -2.94
CA VAL A 131 -10.41 -6.85 -2.46
C VAL A 131 -11.20 -6.68 -1.17
N TYR A 132 -10.54 -6.10 -0.17
CA TYR A 132 -11.11 -5.83 1.14
C TYR A 132 -11.02 -4.35 1.52
N VAL A 133 -11.97 -3.90 2.32
CA VAL A 133 -11.96 -2.61 3.03
C VAL A 133 -12.03 -2.88 4.52
N GLN A 134 -11.28 -2.16 5.34
CA GLN A 134 -11.28 -2.32 6.79
C GLN A 134 -11.19 -0.97 7.50
N ASP A 135 -11.90 -0.81 8.61
CA ASP A 135 -11.74 0.34 9.50
C ASP A 135 -10.37 0.34 10.15
N ARG A 136 -9.78 1.52 10.37
CA ARG A 136 -8.45 1.68 10.99
C ARG A 136 -8.36 1.34 12.48
N ALA A 137 -9.38 0.69 13.05
CA ALA A 137 -9.60 0.49 14.48
C ALA A 137 -9.65 1.83 15.26
N GLY A 138 -10.79 2.52 15.25
CA GLY A 138 -10.99 3.75 16.03
C GLY A 138 -11.04 3.48 17.54
N ASP A 139 -10.39 4.33 18.35
CA ASP A 139 -10.45 4.53 19.83
C ASP A 139 -10.53 3.28 20.76
N SER A 140 -10.49 2.06 20.22
CA SER A 140 -10.73 0.79 20.92
C SER A 140 -9.46 0.25 21.59
N ILE A 141 -8.36 1.00 21.47
CA ILE A 141 -7.04 0.66 22.01
C ILE A 141 -6.90 1.16 23.46
N GLU A 142 -7.72 2.11 23.92
CA GLU A 142 -7.82 2.41 25.36
C GLU A 142 -8.64 1.34 26.11
N GLY A 143 -8.06 0.13 26.28
CA GLY A 143 -8.58 -0.89 27.20
C GLY A 143 -8.48 -2.35 26.78
N SER A 144 -8.05 -2.66 25.56
CA SER A 144 -7.97 -4.05 25.08
C SER A 144 -6.69 -4.76 25.54
N THR A 145 -6.63 -5.11 26.82
CA THR A 145 -5.67 -6.10 27.38
C THR A 145 -6.20 -7.55 27.29
N GLY A 146 -6.95 -7.89 26.26
CA GLY A 146 -7.49 -9.24 26.09
C GLY A 146 -7.76 -9.54 24.62
N ASP A 147 -7.11 -10.60 24.13
CA ASP A 147 -7.33 -11.27 22.84
C ASP A 147 -7.79 -10.36 21.69
N ALA A 148 -6.82 -9.85 20.92
CA ALA A 148 -7.02 -9.26 19.58
C ALA A 148 -7.48 -10.30 18.54
N SER A 149 -8.10 -11.41 18.97
CA SER A 149 -8.54 -12.51 18.10
C SER A 149 -9.77 -12.15 17.26
N ASP A 150 -10.36 -10.97 17.48
CA ASP A 150 -11.30 -10.31 16.58
C ASP A 150 -10.60 -9.11 15.92
N ALA A 151 -9.68 -9.39 14.97
CA ALA A 151 -9.32 -8.44 13.92
C ALA A 151 -10.62 -8.01 13.23
N ALA A 152 -11.17 -6.86 13.64
CA ALA A 152 -12.52 -6.44 13.31
C ALA A 152 -12.69 -6.21 11.80
N ASP A 153 -13.47 -7.11 11.20
CA ASP A 153 -14.31 -6.98 9.99
C ASP A 153 -13.71 -6.25 8.79
N ALA A 154 -12.63 -6.79 8.22
CA ALA A 154 -12.36 -6.50 6.81
C ALA A 154 -13.54 -6.98 5.94
N GLU A 155 -14.26 -6.03 5.36
CA GLU A 155 -15.36 -6.25 4.44
C GLU A 155 -14.82 -6.70 3.08
N LEU A 156 -15.27 -7.87 2.60
CA LEU A 156 -15.01 -8.33 1.25
C LEU A 156 -15.88 -7.52 0.28
N VAL A 157 -15.27 -6.55 -0.42
CA VAL A 157 -15.99 -5.67 -1.35
C VAL A 157 -15.95 -6.20 -2.79
N TYR A 158 -14.98 -7.06 -3.14
CA TYR A 158 -14.95 -7.74 -4.42
C TYR A 158 -14.26 -9.10 -4.35
N GLU A 159 -14.93 -10.13 -4.88
CA GLU A 159 -14.41 -11.47 -5.02
C GLU A 159 -13.62 -11.60 -6.33
N GLY A 160 -12.31 -11.82 -6.23
CA GLY A 160 -11.42 -11.96 -7.39
C GLY A 160 -11.21 -13.41 -7.81
N ASP A 161 -10.76 -13.60 -9.04
CA ASP A 161 -10.35 -14.89 -9.62
C ASP A 161 -8.89 -14.87 -10.16
N GLY A 162 -8.16 -13.80 -9.86
CA GLY A 162 -6.79 -13.57 -10.36
C GLY A 162 -5.88 -12.87 -9.34
N TRP A 163 -4.82 -12.24 -9.84
CA TRP A 163 -3.83 -11.53 -9.04
C TRP A 163 -4.18 -10.05 -8.93
N LEU A 164 -5.18 -9.75 -8.11
CA LEU A 164 -5.61 -8.38 -7.85
C LEU A 164 -4.64 -7.65 -6.90
N SER A 165 -4.61 -6.33 -7.09
CA SER A 165 -4.07 -5.35 -6.16
C SER A 165 -4.94 -4.09 -6.20
N VAL A 166 -4.87 -3.28 -5.16
CA VAL A 166 -5.59 -2.00 -5.07
C VAL A 166 -4.56 -0.90 -5.17
N ALA A 167 -4.83 0.14 -5.95
CA ALA A 167 -3.89 1.25 -6.14
C ALA A 167 -4.31 2.53 -5.39
N GLY A 168 -5.58 2.67 -5.01
CA GLY A 168 -6.02 3.80 -4.20
C GLY A 168 -7.52 4.09 -4.28
N TRP A 169 -7.97 4.89 -3.34
CA TRP A 169 -9.34 5.42 -3.25
C TRP A 169 -9.54 6.61 -4.19
N SER A 170 -10.72 6.69 -4.79
CA SER A 170 -11.15 7.88 -5.52
C SER A 170 -11.23 9.08 -4.58
N PRO A 171 -11.11 10.33 -5.08
CA PRO A 171 -11.25 11.53 -4.25
C PRO A 171 -12.58 11.65 -3.48
N SER A 172 -13.62 10.94 -3.92
CA SER A 172 -14.95 10.88 -3.31
C SER A 172 -15.18 9.67 -2.41
N ASP A 173 -14.17 8.81 -2.21
CA ASP A 173 -14.22 7.58 -1.41
C ASP A 173 -15.32 6.57 -1.79
N ASP A 174 -15.87 6.67 -3.00
CA ASP A 174 -16.93 5.79 -3.53
C ASP A 174 -16.38 4.68 -4.43
N ARG A 175 -15.15 4.84 -4.94
CA ARG A 175 -14.51 3.88 -5.85
C ARG A 175 -13.06 3.56 -5.48
N LEU A 176 -12.61 2.37 -5.87
CA LEU A 176 -11.20 1.94 -5.81
C LEU A 176 -10.64 1.75 -7.21
N ILE A 177 -9.36 2.06 -7.42
CA ILE A 177 -8.61 1.51 -8.56
C ILE A 177 -8.20 0.09 -8.22
N VAL A 178 -8.57 -0.86 -9.09
CA VAL A 178 -8.13 -2.25 -9.01
C VAL A 178 -7.21 -2.53 -10.19
N HIS A 179 -6.05 -3.10 -9.89
CA HIS A 179 -5.06 -3.51 -10.88
C HIS A 179 -4.96 -5.03 -10.88
N GLU A 180 -5.03 -5.63 -12.06
CA GLU A 180 -4.89 -7.06 -12.26
C GLU A 180 -3.65 -7.35 -13.10
N ALA A 181 -2.85 -8.32 -12.66
CA ALA A 181 -1.69 -8.78 -13.42
C ALA A 181 -1.89 -10.21 -13.92
N HIS A 182 -1.95 -10.38 -15.24
CA HIS A 182 -1.96 -11.70 -15.89
C HIS A 182 -0.53 -12.23 -16.10
N ALA A 183 0.40 -11.31 -16.38
CA ALA A 183 1.84 -11.55 -16.44
C ALA A 183 2.61 -10.30 -16.01
N SER A 184 3.94 -10.37 -15.95
CA SER A 184 4.78 -9.19 -15.62
C SER A 184 4.72 -8.06 -16.65
N PHE A 185 4.09 -8.29 -17.80
CA PHE A 185 3.98 -7.38 -18.92
C PHE A 185 2.56 -7.27 -19.49
N ASP A 186 1.57 -7.87 -18.83
CA ASP A 186 0.18 -7.93 -19.26
C ASP A 186 -0.72 -7.67 -18.06
N HIS A 187 -1.27 -6.45 -18.03
CA HIS A 187 -1.99 -5.88 -16.90
C HIS A 187 -3.32 -5.28 -17.35
N ASP A 188 -4.31 -5.29 -16.47
CA ASP A 188 -5.56 -4.56 -16.64
C ASP A 188 -5.79 -3.57 -15.49
N VAL A 189 -6.48 -2.46 -15.78
CA VAL A 189 -6.89 -1.44 -14.82
C VAL A 189 -8.40 -1.31 -14.82
N TYR A 190 -8.96 -1.37 -13.62
CA TYR A 190 -10.39 -1.30 -13.35
C TYR A 190 -10.69 -0.23 -12.31
N THR A 191 -11.95 0.17 -12.26
CA THR A 191 -12.53 0.83 -11.08
C THR A 191 -13.59 -0.04 -10.46
N LEU A 192 -13.55 -0.22 -9.14
CA LEU A 192 -14.57 -0.90 -8.36
C LEU A 192 -15.43 0.14 -7.65
N ASP A 193 -16.74 0.13 -7.88
CA ASP A 193 -17.73 0.87 -7.10
C ASP A 193 -18.02 0.14 -5.78
N ILE A 194 -17.82 0.83 -4.65
CA ILE A 194 -17.87 0.22 -3.32
C ILE A 194 -19.30 -0.14 -2.90
N GLU A 195 -20.31 0.65 -3.28
CA GLU A 195 -21.69 0.42 -2.86
C GLU A 195 -22.34 -0.73 -3.65
N SER A 196 -22.11 -0.74 -4.97
CA SER A 196 -22.74 -1.72 -5.88
C SER A 196 -21.90 -2.98 -6.09
N GLY A 197 -20.60 -2.92 -5.87
CA GLY A 197 -19.64 -3.97 -6.22
C GLY A 197 -19.38 -4.07 -7.73
N GLU A 198 -19.77 -3.08 -8.53
CA GLU A 198 -19.55 -3.06 -9.97
C GLU A 198 -18.08 -2.82 -10.30
N LEU A 199 -17.44 -3.77 -11.01
CA LEU A 199 -16.08 -3.64 -11.52
C LEU A 199 -16.12 -3.23 -13.00
N THR A 200 -15.59 -2.07 -13.32
CA THR A 200 -15.53 -1.53 -14.70
C THR A 200 -14.11 -1.61 -15.25
N HIS A 201 -13.93 -2.23 -16.42
CA HIS A 201 -12.64 -2.36 -17.11
C HIS A 201 -12.35 -1.16 -18.02
N HIS A 202 -11.19 -0.50 -17.84
CA HIS A 202 -10.82 0.72 -18.58
C HIS A 202 -9.70 0.54 -19.61
N THR A 203 -8.99 -0.59 -19.60
CA THR A 203 -7.82 -0.81 -20.46
C THR A 203 -7.90 -2.05 -21.35
N PRO A 204 -9.03 -2.33 -22.03
CA PRO A 204 -9.13 -3.49 -22.90
C PRO A 204 -8.10 -3.42 -24.02
N HIS A 205 -7.29 -4.47 -24.18
CA HIS A 205 -6.21 -4.50 -25.15
C HIS A 205 -5.97 -5.90 -25.73
N GLU A 206 -5.19 -5.97 -26.80
CA GLU A 206 -4.71 -7.22 -27.40
C GLU A 206 -3.21 -7.35 -27.16
N GLY A 207 -2.77 -8.55 -26.77
CA GLY A 207 -1.36 -8.82 -26.48
C GLY A 207 -0.94 -8.31 -25.12
N ASP A 208 0.35 -8.02 -24.98
CA ASP A 208 0.98 -7.70 -23.70
C ASP A 208 1.10 -6.18 -23.53
N VAL A 209 0.33 -5.59 -22.61
CA VAL A 209 0.44 -4.16 -22.26
C VAL A 209 0.60 -3.97 -20.75
N ARG A 210 1.52 -3.09 -20.37
CA ARG A 210 1.70 -2.70 -18.97
C ARG A 210 0.91 -1.45 -18.68
N TYR A 211 0.24 -1.47 -17.54
CA TYR A 211 -0.24 -0.28 -16.83
C TYR A 211 0.33 -0.33 -15.42
N GLY A 212 1.06 0.71 -15.04
CA GLY A 212 1.73 0.81 -13.75
C GLY A 212 1.46 2.15 -13.09
N SER A 213 1.51 2.15 -11.75
CA SER A 213 1.26 3.33 -10.91
C SER A 213 0.00 4.12 -11.31
N PRO A 214 -1.18 3.48 -11.44
CA PRO A 214 -2.40 4.20 -11.71
C PRO A 214 -2.80 5.03 -10.49
N GLU A 215 -3.11 6.30 -10.71
CA GLU A 215 -3.47 7.29 -9.69
C GLU A 215 -4.70 8.06 -10.15
N TRP A 216 -5.58 8.43 -9.21
CA TRP A 216 -6.75 9.23 -9.55
C TRP A 216 -6.37 10.65 -9.98
N GLY A 217 -7.07 11.16 -10.99
CA GLY A 217 -7.17 12.59 -11.21
C GLY A 217 -7.95 13.28 -10.07
N PRO A 218 -7.68 14.57 -9.82
CA PRO A 218 -8.25 15.27 -8.65
C PRO A 218 -9.77 15.38 -8.68
N ASP A 219 -10.38 15.31 -9.87
CA ASP A 219 -11.83 15.38 -10.05
C ASP A 219 -12.49 13.98 -10.04
N GLY A 220 -11.71 12.90 -9.93
CA GLY A 220 -12.23 11.52 -9.94
C GLY A 220 -12.79 11.05 -11.29
N ASP A 221 -12.52 11.79 -12.38
CA ASP A 221 -13.03 11.56 -13.74
C ASP A 221 -12.02 10.88 -14.67
N ALA A 222 -10.77 10.74 -14.22
CA ALA A 222 -9.67 10.18 -14.99
C ALA A 222 -8.64 9.49 -14.09
N LEU A 223 -7.80 8.67 -14.71
CA LEU A 223 -6.61 8.08 -14.09
C LEU A 223 -5.36 8.59 -14.78
N TYR A 224 -4.30 8.85 -14.02
CA TYR A 224 -2.94 8.99 -14.55
C TYR A 224 -2.23 7.66 -14.38
N LEU A 225 -1.56 7.17 -15.43
CA LEU A 225 -0.89 5.88 -15.38
C LEU A 225 0.36 5.86 -16.26
N VAL A 226 1.24 4.90 -16.02
CA VAL A 226 2.43 4.67 -16.84
C VAL A 226 2.20 3.42 -17.69
N THR A 227 2.27 3.58 -19.01
CA THR A 227 2.00 2.50 -19.95
C THR A 227 2.97 2.46 -21.12
N ASP A 228 3.14 1.28 -21.70
CA ASP A 228 3.82 1.05 -22.98
C ASP A 228 2.84 0.69 -24.11
N ARG A 229 1.54 0.92 -23.93
CA ARG A 229 0.55 0.76 -25.00
C ARG A 229 0.99 1.48 -26.27
N ASP A 230 0.99 0.79 -27.40
CA ASP A 230 1.42 1.35 -28.69
C ASP A 230 2.86 1.94 -28.69
N SER A 231 3.76 1.44 -27.83
CA SER A 231 5.13 1.95 -27.69
C SER A 231 6.12 0.93 -27.13
N ASP A 232 7.38 1.00 -27.55
CA ASP A 232 8.45 0.15 -26.99
C ASP A 232 8.97 0.65 -25.62
N THR A 233 8.47 1.80 -25.16
CA THR A 233 8.88 2.46 -23.91
C THR A 233 7.68 2.92 -23.09
N LEU A 234 7.84 2.90 -21.76
CA LEU A 234 6.87 3.43 -20.82
C LEU A 234 6.72 4.95 -20.97
N ARG A 235 5.47 5.43 -20.93
CA ARG A 235 5.10 6.85 -20.95
C ARG A 235 3.96 7.12 -19.98
N LEU A 236 3.86 8.34 -19.49
CA LEU A 236 2.73 8.81 -18.69
C LEU A 236 1.54 9.09 -19.61
N GLU A 237 0.36 8.57 -19.27
CA GLU A 237 -0.92 8.85 -19.92
C GLU A 237 -1.95 9.32 -18.90
N ARG A 238 -2.95 10.07 -19.39
CA ARG A 238 -4.21 10.35 -18.68
C ARG A 238 -5.30 9.56 -19.40
N LEU A 239 -5.97 8.66 -18.70
CA LEU A 239 -7.08 7.85 -19.15
C LEU A 239 -8.39 8.47 -18.64
N ASP A 240 -9.23 8.95 -19.55
CA ASP A 240 -10.55 9.48 -19.23
C ASP A 240 -11.55 8.35 -18.95
N LEU A 241 -12.17 8.32 -17.77
CA LEU A 241 -13.01 7.18 -17.35
C LEU A 241 -14.37 7.14 -18.06
N ALA A 242 -14.82 8.23 -18.66
CA ALA A 242 -16.09 8.27 -19.38
C ALA A 242 -15.95 7.79 -20.83
N SER A 243 -14.82 8.09 -21.46
CA SER A 243 -14.56 7.80 -22.87
C SER A 243 -13.63 6.61 -23.10
N GLY A 244 -12.76 6.28 -22.13
CA GLY A 244 -11.68 5.32 -22.28
C GLY A 244 -10.52 5.82 -23.16
N GLU A 245 -10.46 7.13 -23.42
CA GLU A 245 -9.41 7.79 -24.22
C GLU A 245 -8.20 8.24 -23.41
#